data_AF-A0A4R2IWE6-F1
#
_entry.id   AF-A0A4R2IWE6-F1
#
_cell.length_a   1.000
_cell.length_b   1.000
_cell.length_c   1.000
_cell.angle_alpha   90.00
_cell.angle_beta   90.00
_cell.angle_gamma   90.00
#
_symmetry.space_group_name_H-M   'P 1'
#
loop_
_entity.id
_entity.type
_entity.pdbx_description
1 polymer ?
#
loop_
_entity_poly.entity_id
_entity_poly.type
_entity_poly.pdbx_seq_one_letter_code
_entity_poly.pdbx_strand_id
1 'polypeptide(L)'
;MSASITNSHGDSYPPQAAGLVENLPQRVTPSAQERTVGVTRIGDRVLPPIMSGYDPVFSELACRRLAAIGIDPAMLKSHVEVKLAALMIDTGQTQATVAINYTPCGFEVRRFAPDTCHRVLDDMLPPGYTLTVYGTTQDNAPFEWTYGRRNG
;
A
#
# COMPACT_ATOMS: atom_id res chain seq x y z
N MET A 1 -21.56 -3.48 12.72
CA MET A 1 -20.66 -2.56 11.98
C MET A 1 -19.64 -2.05 12.98
N SER A 2 -18.37 -2.40 12.82
CA SER A 2 -17.32 -1.87 13.70
C SER A 2 -17.15 -0.38 13.38
N ALA A 3 -17.22 0.48 14.40
CA ALA A 3 -17.06 1.92 14.24
C ALA A 3 -15.65 2.23 13.70
N SER A 4 -15.52 3.08 12.68
CA SER A 4 -14.21 3.51 12.16
C SER A 4 -13.38 4.25 13.21
N ILE A 5 -12.07 4.28 13.01
CA ILE A 5 -11.15 5.13 13.79
C ILE A 5 -10.80 6.37 12.97
N THR A 6 -10.54 7.48 13.63
CA THR A 6 -10.16 8.74 12.98
C THR A 6 -8.75 9.12 13.43
N ASN A 7 -7.87 9.47 12.48
CA ASN A 7 -6.52 9.97 12.83
C ASN A 7 -6.58 11.43 13.31
N SER A 8 -5.44 12.01 13.68
CA SER A 8 -5.35 13.42 14.11
C SER A 8 -5.69 14.45 13.03
N HIS A 9 -5.85 14.02 11.77
CA HIS A 9 -6.16 14.85 10.62
C HIS A 9 -7.64 14.79 10.20
N GLY A 10 -8.47 13.98 10.87
CA GLY A 10 -9.89 13.83 10.56
C GLY A 10 -10.21 12.75 9.51
N ASP A 11 -9.22 11.96 9.10
CA ASP A 11 -9.37 10.89 8.11
C ASP A 11 -9.87 9.60 8.79
N SER A 12 -10.86 8.95 8.17
CA SER A 12 -11.48 7.73 8.71
C SER A 12 -10.86 6.46 8.15
N TYR A 13 -10.47 5.54 9.03
CA TYR A 13 -9.87 4.25 8.71
C TYR A 13 -10.62 3.08 9.37
N PRO A 14 -10.47 1.85 8.86
CA PRO A 14 -10.92 0.65 9.56
C PRO A 14 -10.25 0.52 10.94
N PRO A 15 -10.92 -0.01 11.97
CA PRO A 15 -10.35 -0.23 13.31
C PRO A 15 -9.05 -1.03 13.34
N GLN A 16 -8.89 -1.94 12.39
CA GLN A 16 -7.73 -2.80 12.23
C GLN A 16 -6.45 -2.00 11.92
N ALA A 17 -6.59 -0.75 11.45
CA ALA A 17 -5.49 0.17 11.20
C ALA A 17 -4.98 0.87 12.48
N ALA A 18 -5.58 0.63 13.64
CA ALA A 18 -5.12 1.18 14.92
C ALA A 18 -3.64 0.86 15.17
N GLY A 19 -2.90 1.82 15.72
CA GLY A 19 -1.45 1.76 15.90
C GLY A 19 -0.62 2.03 14.62
N LEU A 20 -1.25 2.20 13.45
CA LEU A 20 -0.58 2.66 12.22
C LEU A 20 -0.96 4.10 11.88
N VAL A 21 -2.25 4.42 11.97
CA VAL A 21 -2.84 5.67 11.47
C VAL A 21 -2.46 6.91 12.28
N GLU A 22 -2.04 6.73 13.53
CA GLU A 22 -1.58 7.79 14.43
C GLU A 22 -0.27 8.42 13.95
N ASN A 23 0.48 7.69 13.11
CA ASN A 23 1.77 8.13 12.57
C ASN A 23 1.68 8.51 11.08
N LEU A 24 0.48 8.50 10.49
CA LEU A 24 0.29 8.94 9.12
C LEU A 24 0.25 10.47 9.05
N PRO A 25 0.92 11.08 8.06
CA PRO A 25 0.72 12.50 7.77
C PRO A 25 -0.67 12.74 7.18
N GLN A 26 -0.98 14.01 6.95
CA GLN A 26 -2.22 14.44 6.30
C GLN A 26 -2.47 13.67 5.00
N ARG A 27 -3.75 13.39 4.75
CA ARG A 27 -4.21 12.74 3.53
C ARG A 27 -3.82 13.50 2.27
N VAL A 28 -3.26 12.78 1.31
CA VAL A 28 -2.99 13.32 -0.02
C VAL A 28 -4.32 13.53 -0.76
N THR A 29 -4.49 14.71 -1.34
CA THR A 29 -5.59 14.99 -2.27
C THR A 29 -5.03 15.11 -3.70
N PRO A 30 -5.83 14.85 -4.76
CA PRO A 30 -5.34 14.91 -6.14
C PRO A 30 -4.72 16.26 -6.55
N SER A 31 -5.05 17.35 -5.85
CA SER A 31 -4.49 18.69 -6.05
C SER A 31 -3.21 18.95 -5.25
N ALA A 32 -2.89 18.11 -4.27
CA ALA A 32 -1.68 18.24 -3.46
C ALA A 32 -0.49 17.57 -4.15
N GLN A 33 0.67 18.25 -4.18
CA GLN A 33 1.94 17.68 -4.64
C GLN A 33 2.63 16.81 -3.55
N GLU A 34 1.85 16.31 -2.60
CA GLU A 34 2.35 15.59 -1.43
C GLU A 34 2.59 14.11 -1.75
N ARG A 35 3.49 13.51 -0.98
CA ARG A 35 3.84 12.10 -1.14
C ARG A 35 2.87 11.24 -0.35
N THR A 36 2.50 10.11 -0.93
CA THR A 36 1.87 9.03 -0.19
C THR A 36 2.88 8.45 0.79
N VAL A 37 2.46 8.23 2.03
CA VAL A 37 3.25 7.61 3.09
C VAL A 37 2.48 6.41 3.60
N GLY A 38 3.19 5.30 3.80
CA GLY A 38 2.66 4.10 4.44
C GLY A 38 3.36 3.79 5.75
N VAL A 39 2.58 3.49 6.77
CA VAL A 39 3.06 2.95 8.04
C VAL A 39 2.73 1.47 8.07
N THR A 40 3.78 0.64 8.13
CA THR A 40 3.69 -0.81 7.93
C THR A 40 3.84 -1.54 9.25
N ARG A 41 3.09 -2.63 9.41
CA ARG A 41 3.31 -3.63 10.44
C ARG A 41 3.54 -5.02 9.83
N ILE A 42 4.56 -5.70 10.35
CA ILE A 42 4.89 -7.10 10.06
C ILE A 42 5.02 -7.83 11.40
N GLY A 43 4.16 -8.83 11.64
CA GLY A 43 3.97 -9.39 12.98
C GLY A 43 3.57 -8.32 13.98
N ASP A 44 4.26 -8.25 15.11
CA ASP A 44 4.01 -7.24 16.15
C ASP A 44 4.84 -5.94 15.98
N ARG A 45 5.64 -5.86 14.91
CA ARG A 45 6.57 -4.75 14.70
C ARG A 45 6.02 -3.73 13.71
N VAL A 46 5.93 -2.47 14.14
CA VAL A 46 5.76 -1.33 13.24
C VAL A 46 7.12 -0.94 12.66
N LEU A 47 7.19 -0.79 11.34
CA LEU A 47 8.39 -0.40 10.62
C LEU A 47 8.44 1.11 10.41
N PRO A 48 9.64 1.68 10.13
CA PRO A 48 9.75 3.04 9.65
C PRO A 48 8.85 3.29 8.42
N PRO A 49 8.30 4.50 8.25
CA PRO A 49 7.41 4.79 7.14
C PRO A 49 8.06 4.59 5.78
N ILE A 50 7.30 4.04 4.83
CA ILE A 50 7.67 3.94 3.42
C ILE A 50 7.00 5.11 2.68
N MET A 51 7.78 5.90 1.96
CA MET A 51 7.27 7.04 1.19
C MET A 51 7.20 6.72 -0.29
N SER A 52 6.22 7.32 -0.99
CA SER A 52 6.19 7.32 -2.44
C SER A 52 7.29 8.21 -3.03
N GLY A 53 7.59 8.01 -4.31
CA GLY A 53 8.76 8.59 -4.98
C GLY A 53 9.92 7.60 -5.06
N TYR A 54 11.02 7.98 -5.70
CA TYR A 54 12.17 7.09 -5.84
C TYR A 54 12.93 6.96 -4.52
N ASP A 55 13.21 5.73 -4.13
CA ASP A 55 14.12 5.38 -3.03
C ASP A 55 15.07 4.28 -3.55
N PRO A 56 16.40 4.44 -3.53
CA PRO A 56 17.31 3.48 -4.15
C PRO A 56 17.17 2.05 -3.62
N VAL A 57 16.84 1.86 -2.34
CA VAL A 57 16.73 0.52 -1.75
C VAL A 57 15.41 -0.11 -2.16
N PHE A 58 14.30 0.57 -1.89
CA PHE A 58 12.97 0.01 -2.12
C PHE A 58 12.56 0.03 -3.59
N SER A 59 12.92 1.07 -4.34
CA SER A 59 12.55 1.17 -5.75
C SER A 59 13.32 0.19 -6.62
N GLU A 60 14.58 -0.12 -6.33
CA GLU A 60 15.32 -1.15 -7.08
C GLU A 60 14.81 -2.57 -6.74
N LEU A 61 14.40 -2.82 -5.49
CA LEU A 61 13.67 -4.03 -5.14
C LEU A 61 12.36 -4.15 -5.92
N ALA A 62 11.56 -3.08 -5.97
CA ALA A 62 10.32 -3.03 -6.74
C ALA A 62 10.57 -3.24 -8.23
N CYS A 63 11.57 -2.59 -8.83
CA CYS A 63 11.96 -2.77 -10.22
C CYS A 63 12.19 -4.25 -10.55
N ARG A 64 13.00 -4.95 -9.75
CA ARG A 64 13.33 -6.36 -9.98
C ARG A 64 12.09 -7.25 -9.92
N ARG A 65 11.17 -7.00 -8.99
CA ARG A 65 9.96 -7.81 -8.82
C ARG A 65 8.94 -7.55 -9.92
N LEU A 66 8.73 -6.30 -10.32
CA LEU A 66 7.85 -5.95 -11.44
C LEU A 66 8.36 -6.52 -12.76
N ALA A 67 9.66 -6.39 -13.03
CA ALA A 67 10.27 -6.94 -14.24
C ALA A 67 10.16 -8.47 -14.31
N ALA A 68 10.25 -9.17 -13.17
CA ALA A 68 10.12 -10.62 -13.11
C ALA A 68 8.72 -11.14 -13.53
N ILE A 69 7.69 -10.29 -13.46
CA ILE A 69 6.32 -10.61 -13.90
C ILE A 69 5.95 -9.88 -15.21
N GLY A 70 6.92 -9.29 -15.91
CA GLY A 70 6.72 -8.65 -17.21
C GLY A 70 6.05 -7.26 -17.16
N ILE A 71 6.03 -6.60 -16.00
CA ILE A 71 5.45 -5.26 -15.83
C ILE A 71 6.54 -4.19 -15.92
N ASP A 72 6.31 -3.12 -16.69
CA ASP A 72 7.20 -1.96 -16.76
C ASP A 72 7.24 -1.23 -15.40
N PRO A 73 8.41 -1.10 -14.75
CA PRO A 73 8.50 -0.50 -13.44
C PRO A 73 8.35 1.02 -13.42
N ALA A 74 8.38 1.71 -14.57
CA ALA A 74 8.49 3.17 -14.66
C ALA A 74 7.50 3.92 -13.75
N MET A 75 6.25 3.46 -13.70
CA MET A 75 5.18 4.10 -12.92
C MET A 75 5.00 3.54 -11.51
N LEU A 76 5.33 2.26 -11.28
CA LEU A 76 4.92 1.56 -10.05
C LEU A 76 6.05 1.40 -9.03
N LYS A 77 7.32 1.47 -9.45
CA LYS A 77 8.48 1.27 -8.56
C LYS A 77 8.59 2.28 -7.40
N SER A 78 7.91 3.40 -7.54
CA SER A 78 7.91 4.49 -6.58
C SER A 78 6.71 4.45 -5.63
N HIS A 79 5.77 3.52 -5.82
CA HIS A 79 4.55 3.44 -5.01
C HIS A 79 4.79 2.63 -3.73
N VAL A 80 4.12 3.04 -2.65
CA VAL A 80 4.34 2.50 -1.29
C VAL A 80 4.02 1.00 -1.23
N GLU A 81 2.89 0.60 -1.80
CA GLU A 81 2.36 -0.75 -1.76
C GLU A 81 3.27 -1.72 -2.50
N VAL A 82 3.80 -1.30 -3.65
CA VAL A 82 4.71 -2.10 -4.48
C VAL A 82 6.08 -2.25 -3.82
N LYS A 83 6.60 -1.17 -3.23
CA LYS A 83 7.83 -1.21 -2.43
C LYS A 83 7.70 -2.19 -1.26
N LEU A 84 6.57 -2.15 -0.56
CA LEU A 84 6.32 -3.05 0.56
C LEU A 84 6.20 -4.51 0.09
N ALA A 85 5.42 -4.79 -0.96
CA ALA A 85 5.34 -6.13 -1.52
C ALA A 85 6.72 -6.65 -1.94
N ALA A 86 7.57 -5.80 -2.54
CA ALA A 86 8.93 -6.19 -2.90
C ALA A 86 9.79 -6.52 -1.67
N LEU A 87 9.71 -5.70 -0.62
CA LEU A 87 10.40 -5.95 0.65
C LEU A 87 9.93 -7.25 1.30
N MET A 88 8.63 -7.52 1.32
CA MET A 88 8.06 -8.75 1.85
C MET A 88 8.64 -9.99 1.17
N ILE A 89 8.66 -9.99 -0.17
CA ILE A 89 9.20 -11.11 -0.95
C ILE A 89 10.72 -11.26 -0.71
N ASP A 90 11.44 -10.15 -0.62
CA ASP A 90 12.89 -10.16 -0.39
C ASP A 90 13.28 -10.68 1.00
N THR A 91 12.45 -10.38 2.01
CA THR A 91 12.71 -10.74 3.41
C THR A 91 11.98 -12.00 3.87
N GLY A 92 11.21 -12.65 2.98
CA GLY A 92 10.44 -13.86 3.30
C GLY A 92 9.23 -13.61 4.21
N GLN A 93 8.77 -12.36 4.33
CA GLN A 93 7.63 -12.00 5.18
C GLN A 93 6.33 -12.25 4.41
N THR A 94 5.60 -13.29 4.80
CA THR A 94 4.41 -13.73 4.09
C THR A 94 3.17 -12.92 4.41
N GLN A 95 3.17 -12.13 5.48
CA GLN A 95 2.02 -11.32 5.88
C GLN A 95 2.46 -9.94 6.33
N ALA A 96 1.80 -8.91 5.80
CA ALA A 96 2.00 -7.55 6.26
C ALA A 96 0.70 -6.75 6.15
N THR A 97 0.60 -5.73 6.99
CA THR A 97 -0.43 -4.70 6.92
C THR A 97 0.22 -3.34 6.70
N VAL A 98 -0.40 -2.46 5.92
CA VAL A 98 0.03 -1.07 5.78
C VAL A 98 -1.17 -0.15 5.83
N ALA A 99 -1.09 0.93 6.61
CA ALA A 99 -2.00 2.05 6.48
C ALA A 99 -1.34 3.12 5.62
N ILE A 100 -2.06 3.69 4.66
CA ILE A 100 -1.56 4.75 3.77
C ILE A 100 -2.45 5.99 3.80
N ASN A 101 -1.87 7.17 3.65
CA ASN A 101 -2.59 8.45 3.60
C ASN A 101 -3.16 8.77 2.19
N TYR A 102 -3.33 7.76 1.34
CA TYR A 102 -3.96 7.88 0.03
C TYR A 102 -4.60 6.54 -0.36
N THR A 103 -5.33 6.47 -1.46
CA THR A 103 -5.78 5.17 -2.01
C THR A 103 -4.78 4.61 -3.01
N PRO A 104 -4.62 3.29 -3.12
CA PRO A 104 -3.79 2.68 -4.14
C PRO A 104 -4.27 3.09 -5.53
N CYS A 105 -3.34 3.33 -6.46
CA CYS A 105 -3.76 3.56 -7.83
C CYS A 105 -4.50 2.31 -8.36
N GLY A 106 -5.55 2.54 -9.16
CA GLY A 106 -6.46 1.49 -9.63
C GLY A 106 -7.64 1.20 -8.70
N PHE A 107 -7.62 1.70 -7.45
CA PHE A 107 -8.73 1.52 -6.51
C PHE A 107 -9.87 2.52 -6.79
N GLU A 108 -9.64 3.82 -6.55
CA GLU A 108 -10.59 4.89 -6.92
C GLU A 108 -10.20 5.54 -8.25
N VAL A 109 -8.95 6.02 -8.31
CA VAL A 109 -8.41 6.73 -9.48
C VAL A 109 -7.74 5.76 -10.44
N ARG A 110 -7.82 6.05 -11.74
CA ARG A 110 -7.21 5.22 -12.80
C ARG A 110 -7.67 3.75 -12.79
N ARG A 111 -8.89 3.47 -12.32
CA ARG A 111 -9.46 2.12 -12.19
C ARG A 111 -9.38 1.26 -13.47
N PHE A 112 -9.41 1.90 -14.64
CA PHE A 112 -9.35 1.22 -15.94
C PHE A 112 -7.93 1.12 -16.52
N ALA A 113 -6.93 1.76 -15.91
CA ALA A 113 -5.55 1.70 -16.40
C ALA A 113 -4.96 0.29 -16.21
N PRO A 114 -4.20 -0.22 -17.19
CA PRO A 114 -3.64 -1.58 -17.16
C PRO A 114 -2.68 -1.76 -15.99
N ASP A 115 -1.76 -0.82 -15.78
CA ASP A 115 -0.66 -0.94 -14.82
C ASP A 115 -0.95 -0.11 -13.56
N THR A 116 -1.65 -0.72 -12.61
CA THR A 116 -2.00 -0.11 -11.33
C THR A 116 -1.61 -1.02 -10.17
N CYS A 117 -1.28 -0.44 -9.02
CA CYS A 117 -0.99 -1.19 -7.79
C CYS A 117 -2.10 -2.19 -7.48
N HIS A 118 -3.36 -1.76 -7.58
CA HIS A 118 -4.50 -2.60 -7.27
C HIS A 118 -4.61 -3.86 -8.14
N ARG A 119 -4.06 -3.84 -9.36
CA ARG A 119 -4.02 -5.02 -10.25
C ARG A 119 -2.76 -5.84 -10.05
N VAL A 120 -1.61 -5.17 -10.08
CA VAL A 120 -0.29 -5.83 -10.12
C VAL A 120 0.05 -6.54 -8.82
N LEU A 121 -0.46 -6.09 -7.67
CA LEU A 121 -0.12 -6.69 -6.38
C LEU A 121 -0.60 -8.14 -6.23
N ASP A 122 -1.72 -8.51 -6.87
CA ASP A 122 -2.19 -9.91 -6.85
C ASP A 122 -1.30 -10.85 -7.67
N ASP A 123 -0.69 -10.35 -8.74
CA ASP A 123 0.23 -11.14 -9.58
C ASP A 123 1.67 -11.13 -9.02
N MET A 124 2.05 -10.06 -8.32
CA MET A 124 3.39 -9.88 -7.77
C MET A 124 3.61 -10.69 -6.49
N LEU A 125 2.59 -10.88 -5.66
CA LEU A 125 2.69 -11.64 -4.41
C LEU A 125 2.67 -13.15 -4.67
N PRO A 126 3.69 -13.92 -4.24
CA PRO A 126 3.70 -15.37 -4.40
C PRO A 126 2.56 -16.04 -3.62
N PRO A 127 2.20 -17.29 -3.97
CA PRO A 127 1.24 -18.07 -3.18
C PRO A 127 1.60 -18.12 -1.69
N GLY A 128 0.61 -17.85 -0.84
CA GLY A 128 0.78 -17.78 0.62
C GLY A 128 1.24 -16.42 1.15
N TYR A 129 1.54 -15.45 0.28
CA TYR A 129 1.81 -14.07 0.68
C TYR A 129 0.52 -13.24 0.67
N THR A 130 0.31 -12.43 1.70
CA THR A 130 -0.82 -11.50 1.76
C THR A 130 -0.40 -10.13 2.25
N LEU A 131 -0.85 -9.10 1.53
CA LEU A 131 -0.67 -7.70 1.91
C LEU A 131 -2.03 -7.06 2.12
N THR A 132 -2.32 -6.64 3.35
CA THR A 132 -3.52 -5.87 3.66
C THR A 132 -3.21 -4.38 3.65
N VAL A 133 -3.95 -3.61 2.88
CA VAL A 133 -3.86 -2.15 2.80
C VAL A 133 -5.09 -1.54 3.44
N TYR A 134 -4.86 -0.66 4.41
CA TYR A 134 -5.87 0.21 5.00
C TYR A 134 -5.70 1.62 4.45
N GLY A 135 -6.80 2.29 4.17
CA GLY A 135 -6.76 3.70 3.83
C GLY A 135 -8.12 4.35 3.88
N THR A 136 -8.18 5.52 3.26
CA THR A 136 -9.35 6.39 3.26
C THR A 136 -9.61 6.90 1.85
N THR A 137 -10.82 6.71 1.33
CA THR A 137 -11.28 7.17 0.01
C THR A 137 -11.42 8.69 -0.06
N GLN A 138 -11.60 9.25 -1.27
CA GLN A 138 -11.67 10.72 -1.44
C GLN A 138 -12.84 11.37 -0.71
N ASP A 139 -13.93 10.62 -0.50
CA ASP A 139 -15.11 11.02 0.28
C ASP A 139 -14.99 10.72 1.79
N ASN A 140 -13.77 10.44 2.28
CA ASN A 140 -13.46 10.12 3.67
C ASN A 140 -14.08 8.80 4.18
N ALA A 141 -14.42 7.86 3.30
CA ALA A 141 -14.84 6.53 3.72
C ALA A 141 -13.64 5.62 4.00
N PRO A 142 -13.66 4.82 5.08
CA PRO A 142 -12.60 3.85 5.34
C PRO A 142 -12.63 2.72 4.30
N PHE A 143 -11.46 2.27 3.86
CA PHE A 143 -11.35 1.05 3.05
C PHE A 143 -10.28 0.10 3.61
N GLU A 144 -10.51 -1.19 3.35
CA GLU A 144 -9.59 -2.29 3.60
C GLU A 144 -9.55 -3.16 2.35
N TRP A 145 -8.35 -3.53 1.91
CA TRP A 145 -8.17 -4.51 0.85
C TRP A 145 -7.03 -5.45 1.17
N THR A 146 -7.17 -6.75 0.87
CA THR A 146 -6.09 -7.72 1.02
C THR A 146 -5.76 -8.35 -0.33
N TYR A 147 -4.52 -8.16 -0.77
CA TYR A 147 -3.94 -8.74 -1.99
C TYR A 147 -3.30 -10.10 -1.71
N GLY A 148 -3.10 -10.91 -2.76
CA GLY A 148 -2.45 -12.22 -2.69
C GLY A 148 -3.36 -13.35 -2.20
N ARG A 149 -4.68 -13.10 -2.10
CA ARG A 149 -5.69 -14.10 -1.73
C ARG A 149 -6.21 -14.93 -2.91
N ARG A 150 -5.61 -14.85 -4.10
CA ARG A 150 -6.00 -15.74 -5.20
C ARG A 150 -5.63 -17.18 -4.84
N ASN A 151 -6.61 -17.90 -4.32
CA ASN A 151 -6.64 -19.35 -4.37
C ASN A 151 -6.57 -19.75 -5.86
N GLY A 152 -5.69 -20.69 -6.19
CA GLY A 152 -5.66 -21.33 -7.52
C GLY A 152 -7.01 -21.94 -7.87
#